data_AF-A0A7C5RE51-F1
#
_entry.id   AF-A0A7C5RE51-F1
#
_cell.length_a   1.000
_cell.length_b   1.000
_cell.length_c   1.000
_cell.angle_alpha   90.00
_cell.angle_beta   90.00
_cell.angle_gamma   90.00
#
_symmetry.space_group_name_H-M   'P 1'
#
loop_
_entity.id
_entity.type
_entity.pdbx_description
1 polymer ?
#
loop_
_entity_poly.entity_id
_entity_poly.type
_entity_poly.pdbx_seq_one_letter_code
_entity_poly.pdbx_strand_id
1 'polypeptide(L)' 'MFYLKSGKTAFTGKRISDSAVKYHAMNIGVIAVDPEAIRDGTVDPKEDFPAGVEVVITSMPPEGAVVLRPAPKEWVVEE' A
#
# COMPACT_ATOMS: atom_id res chain seq x y z
N MET A 1 -9.47 3.65 -5.90
CA MET A 1 -8.39 2.64 -5.85
C MET A 1 -7.13 3.28 -5.30
N PHE A 2 -6.29 2.54 -4.58
CA PHE A 2 -4.99 3.03 -4.11
C PHE A 2 -3.83 2.42 -4.89
N TYR A 3 -2.75 3.18 -5.03
CA TYR A 3 -1.46 2.70 -5.53
C TYR A 3 -0.37 2.94 -4.48
N LEU A 4 0.25 1.86 -3.98
CA LEU A 4 1.27 1.94 -2.93
C LEU A 4 2.68 1.93 -3.54
N LYS A 5 3.46 2.99 -3.29
CA LYS A 5 4.87 3.10 -3.70
C LYS A 5 5.85 2.50 -2.68
N SER A 6 7.06 2.22 -3.15
CA SER A 6 8.24 1.92 -2.33
C SER A 6 8.71 3.17 -1.56
N GLY A 7 9.39 2.97 -0.44
CA GLY A 7 10.12 4.04 0.24
C GLY A 7 10.62 3.66 1.63
N LYS A 8 11.47 4.52 2.21
CA LYS A 8 12.05 4.27 3.54
C LYS A 8 10.98 4.42 4.63
N THR A 9 10.37 3.32 5.03
CA THR A 9 9.68 3.24 6.32
C THR A 9 10.74 3.36 7.41
N ALA A 10 10.77 4.49 8.11
CA ALA A 10 11.72 4.70 9.20
C ALA A 10 11.34 3.79 10.38
N PHE A 11 11.99 2.62 10.42
CA PHE A 11 12.09 1.71 11.56
C PHE A 11 10.76 1.12 12.06
N THR A 12 10.69 -0.22 11.99
CA THR A 12 9.78 -1.09 12.77
C THR A 12 8.32 -1.12 12.31
N GLY A 13 8.05 -1.89 11.25
CA GLY A 13 7.14 -3.03 11.32
C GLY A 13 5.72 -2.81 11.86
N LYS A 14 5.05 -1.73 11.48
CA LYS A 14 3.58 -1.73 11.38
C LYS A 14 3.19 -1.39 9.96
N ARG A 15 3.46 -2.36 9.08
CA ARG A 15 3.17 -2.34 7.65
C ARG A 15 1.63 -2.31 7.48
N ILE A 16 1.13 -1.28 6.82
CA ILE A 16 -0.30 -1.03 6.51
C ILE A 16 -1.25 -1.04 7.73
N SER A 17 -0.77 -0.93 8.97
CA SER A 17 -1.66 -0.82 10.14
C SER A 17 -2.26 0.58 10.32
N ASP A 18 -2.18 1.44 9.31
CA ASP A 18 -3.11 2.55 9.23
C ASP A 18 -4.48 1.94 9.05
N SER A 19 -5.25 1.88 10.14
CA SER A 19 -6.63 1.43 10.13
C SER A 19 -7.41 2.05 8.97
N ALA A 20 -7.04 3.27 8.53
CA ALA A 20 -7.56 3.93 7.34
C ALA A 20 -7.24 3.20 6.03
N VAL A 21 -5.98 2.84 5.75
CA VAL A 21 -5.61 2.12 4.51
C VAL A 21 -6.22 0.74 4.51
N LYS A 22 -6.19 0.02 5.64
CA LYS A 22 -6.83 -1.29 5.77
C LYS A 22 -8.36 -1.22 5.62
N TYR A 23 -9.00 -0.24 6.26
CA TYR A 23 -10.45 -0.02 6.15
C TYR A 23 -10.85 0.32 4.71
N HIS A 24 -10.09 1.17 4.04
CA HIS A 24 -10.35 1.48 2.64
C HIS A 24 -10.02 0.32 1.70
N ALA A 25 -8.98 -0.48 1.98
CA ALA A 25 -8.70 -1.72 1.24
C ALA A 25 -9.92 -2.64 1.25
N MET A 26 -10.52 -2.82 2.43
CA MET A 26 -11.71 -3.66 2.61
C MET A 26 -12.97 -3.07 1.94
N ASN A 27 -13.11 -1.75 1.88
CA ASN A 27 -14.26 -1.11 1.23
C ASN A 27 -14.13 -0.99 -0.29
N ILE A 28 -12.92 -0.77 -0.81
CA ILE A 28 -12.66 -0.63 -2.24
C ILE A 28 -12.48 -2.00 -2.90
N GLY A 29 -11.95 -2.98 -2.16
CA GLY A 29 -11.73 -4.35 -2.61
C GLY A 29 -10.51 -4.54 -3.52
N VAL A 30 -9.89 -3.47 -4.01
CA VAL A 30 -8.74 -3.52 -4.92
C VAL A 30 -7.65 -2.53 -4.50
N ILE A 31 -6.41 -3.02 -4.40
CA ILE A 31 -5.20 -2.21 -4.16
C ILE A 31 -4.14 -2.53 -5.21
N ALA A 32 -3.55 -1.49 -5.79
CA ALA A 32 -2.39 -1.60 -6.64
C ALA A 32 -1.10 -1.37 -5.83
N VAL A 33 -0.05 -2.15 -6.09
CA VAL A 33 1.23 -2.08 -5.37
C VAL A 33 2.39 -2.05 -6.36
N ASP A 34 3.31 -1.13 -6.12
CA ASP A 34 4.57 -1.06 -6.87
C ASP A 34 5.42 -2.31 -6.59
N PRO A 35 5.94 -3.02 -7.61
CA PRO A 35 6.83 -4.15 -7.43
C PRO A 35 8.02 -3.87 -6.51
N GLU A 36 8.56 -2.64 -6.55
CA GLU A 36 9.68 -2.26 -5.68
C GLU A 36 9.28 -2.21 -4.21
N ALA A 37 8.02 -1.88 -3.90
CA ALA A 37 7.51 -1.86 -2.53
C ALA A 37 7.44 -3.27 -1.92
N ILE A 38 7.26 -4.29 -2.75
CA ILE A 38 7.32 -5.70 -2.33
C ILE A 38 8.80 -6.11 -2.20
N ARG A 39 9.63 -5.72 -3.17
CA ARG A 39 11.04 -6.10 -3.24
C ARG A 39 11.86 -5.58 -2.06
N ASP A 40 11.61 -4.34 -1.65
CA ASP A 40 12.31 -3.70 -0.51
C ASP A 40 11.64 -3.99 0.84
N GLY A 41 10.49 -4.68 0.84
CA GLY A 41 9.74 -5.02 2.04
C GLY A 41 8.99 -3.84 2.65
N THR A 42 8.70 -2.79 1.90
CA THR A 42 7.76 -1.73 2.28
C THR A 42 6.36 -2.29 2.50
N VAL A 43 5.92 -3.20 1.62
CA VAL A 43 4.62 -3.87 1.62
C VAL A 43 4.82 -5.37 1.60
N ASP A 44 4.13 -6.10 2.49
CA ASP A 44 3.95 -7.54 2.41
C ASP A 44 2.48 -7.86 2.14
N PRO A 45 2.10 -8.20 0.89
CA PRO A 45 0.71 -8.44 0.55
C PRO A 45 0.00 -9.52 1.37
N LYS A 46 0.76 -10.47 1.95
CA LYS A 46 0.18 -11.58 2.73
C LYS A 46 -0.10 -11.20 4.18
N GLU A 47 0.70 -10.30 4.74
CA GLU A 47 0.53 -9.85 6.13
C GLU A 47 -0.32 -8.58 6.22
N ASP A 48 -0.21 -7.71 5.22
CA ASP A 48 -0.73 -6.35 5.27
C ASP A 48 -2.21 -6.25 4.87
N PHE A 49 -2.67 -7.13 3.98
CA PHE A 49 -4.03 -7.09 3.47
C PHE A 49 -4.85 -8.30 3.93
N PRO A 50 -6.10 -8.10 4.38
CA PRO A 50 -6.98 -9.20 4.74
C PRO A 50 -7.43 -10.00 3.50
N ALA A 51 -7.86 -11.24 3.73
CA ALA A 51 -8.47 -12.05 2.68
C ALA A 51 -9.69 -11.34 2.07
N GLY A 52 -9.77 -11.34 0.73
CA GLY A 52 -10.85 -10.69 -0.02
C GLY A 52 -10.48 -9.34 -0.64
N VAL A 53 -9.27 -8.81 -0.37
CA VAL A 53 -8.71 -7.67 -1.11
C VAL A 53 -7.91 -8.21 -2.30
N GLU A 54 -8.26 -7.77 -3.50
CA GLU A 54 -7.46 -8.01 -4.70
C GLU A 54 -6.22 -7.11 -4.69
N VAL A 55 -5.05 -7.73 -4.80
CA VAL A 55 -3.77 -7.02 -4.88
C VAL A 55 -3.23 -7.12 -6.30
N VAL A 56 -3.16 -5.98 -6.97
CA VAL A 56 -2.64 -5.83 -8.33
C VAL A 56 -1.21 -5.34 -8.26
N ILE A 57 -0.25 -6.14 -8.73
CA ILE A 57 1.16 -5.73 -8.76
C ILE A 57 1.43 -5.06 -10.10
N THR A 58 1.78 -3.77 -10.10
CA THR A 58 2.02 -2.99 -11.33
C THR A 58 3.04 -1.90 -11.06
N SER A 59 3.95 -1.64 -12.02
CA SER A 59 4.96 -0.58 -11.91
C SER A 59 4.42 0.82 -12.20
N MET A 60 3.15 0.93 -12.58
CA MET A 60 2.49 2.21 -12.85
C MET A 60 1.17 2.31 -12.10
N PRO A 61 0.86 3.47 -11.50
CA PRO A 61 -0.44 3.72 -10.90
C PRO A 61 -1.53 3.63 -11.98
N PRO A 62 -2.60 2.86 -11.76
CA PRO A 62 -3.71 2.86 -12.69
C PRO A 62 -4.45 4.21 -12.68
N GLU A 63 -5.22 4.48 -13.72
CA GLU A 63 -5.96 5.73 -13.86
C GLU A 63 -6.93 5.98 -12.68
N GLY A 64 -6.89 7.19 -12.13
CA GLY A 64 -7.70 7.58 -10.97
C GLY A 64 -7.28 6.93 -9.64
N ALA A 65 -6.15 6.23 -9.59
CA ALA A 65 -5.60 5.73 -8.33
C ALA A 65 -5.04 6.88 -7.50
N VAL A 66 -5.37 6.89 -6.21
CA VAL A 66 -4.69 7.77 -5.24
C VAL A 66 -3.34 7.13 -4.92
N VAL A 67 -2.27 7.84 -5.23
CA VAL A 67 -0.90 7.38 -5.00
C VAL A 67 -0.53 7.65 -3.55
N LEU A 68 -0.09 6.59 -2.86
CA LEU A 68 0.34 6.63 -1.48
C LEU A 68 1.83 6.29 -1.42
N ARG A 69 2.59 7.10 -0.70
CA ARG A 69 3.99 6.84 -0.38
C ARG A 69 4.14 6.55 1.12
N PRO A 70 5.06 5.65 1.50
CA PRO A 70 5.31 5.38 2.91
C PRO A 70 6.00 6.58 3.56
N ALA A 71 5.58 6.92 4.77
CA ALA A 71 6.17 7.92 5.65
C ALA A 71 6.49 7.29 7.02
N PRO A 72 7.27 7.96 7.90
CA PRO A 72 7.49 7.46 9.25
C PRO A 72 6.17 7.23 10.00
N LYS A 73 5.82 5.96 10.24
CA LYS A 73 4.62 5.49 10.96
C LYS A 73 3.26 5.63 10.24
N GLU A 74 3.21 6.08 8.98
CA GLU A 74 1.94 6.28 8.25
C GLU A 74 2.12 6.24 6.73
N TRP A 75 1.02 6.27 5.98
CA TRP A 75 0.98 6.48 4.52
C TRP A 75 0.45 7.86 4.19
N VAL A 76 1.13 8.57 3.29
CA VAL A 76 0.72 9.90 2.85
C VAL A 76 0.39 9.92 1.36
N VAL A 77 -0.59 10.74 0.98
CA VAL A 77 -0.90 10.99 -0.42
C VAL A 77 0.28 11.69 -1.08
N GLU A 78 0.70 11.19 -2.24
CA GLU A 78 1.67 11.85 -3.10
C GLU A 78 0.92 12.87 -3.97
N GLU A 79 1.19 14.17 -3.73
CA GLU A 79 0.70 15.29 -4.56
C GLU A 79 1.44 15.40 -5.89
#